data_AF-A0A5Q8BEZ7-F1
#
_entry.id   AF-A0A5Q8BEZ7-F1
#
_cell.length_a   1.000
_cell.length_b   1.000
_cell.length_c   1.000
_cell.angle_alpha   90.00
_cell.angle_beta   90.00
_cell.angle_gamma   90.00
#
_symmetry.space_group_name_H-M   'P 1'
#
loop_
_entity.id
_entity.type
_entity.pdbx_description
1 polymer ?
#
loop_
_entity_poly.entity_id
_entity_poly.type
_entity_poly.pdbx_seq_one_letter_code
_entity_poly.pdbx_strand_id
1 'polypeptide(L)'
;MAKVKINNNIKSNYDTYKVLVEGGKTILVSPIVVDQTKSNHKTIKEKVVQAKHESLEKDLEFVVQIKADDPTDFKFKLKCPAFDNSYFFRYDSAGACHRNSGLDVPIDQQRVPTPHFHKFMQTGEEIAYKTEVLKDQKQAEVLEDVSLCIAHFCTESNTKGNSADTPEIEVQSPGTLPFVYESDIDPLSGINF
;
A
#
# COMPACT_ATOMS: atom_id res chain seq x y z
N MET A 1 1.03 -28.91 12.71
CA MET A 1 0.78 -27.47 12.93
C MET A 1 1.69 -26.69 12.00
N ALA A 2 1.20 -25.78 11.18
CA ALA A 2 2.06 -24.93 10.36
C ALA A 2 2.88 -24.04 11.29
N LYS A 3 4.21 -24.08 11.17
CA LYS A 3 5.11 -23.27 11.99
C LYS A 3 4.95 -21.81 11.56
N VAL A 4 4.58 -20.95 12.50
CA VAL A 4 4.51 -19.50 12.23
C VAL A 4 5.90 -19.02 11.86
N LYS A 5 6.00 -18.30 10.73
CA LYS A 5 7.27 -17.73 10.28
C LYS A 5 7.58 -16.52 11.17
N ILE A 6 8.72 -16.58 11.86
CA ILE A 6 9.20 -15.49 12.71
C ILE A 6 10.20 -14.65 11.93
N ASN A 7 9.98 -13.34 11.89
CA ASN A 7 11.00 -12.39 11.45
C ASN A 7 11.94 -12.08 12.63
N ASN A 8 13.09 -12.74 12.66
CA ASN A 8 14.08 -12.60 13.74
C ASN A 8 14.72 -11.21 13.81
N ASN A 9 14.79 -10.48 12.69
CA ASN A 9 15.35 -9.15 12.65
C ASN A 9 14.40 -8.14 13.30
N ILE A 10 13.09 -8.22 12.98
CA ILE A 10 12.06 -7.42 13.65
C ILE A 10 11.98 -7.77 15.13
N LYS A 11 11.99 -9.07 15.48
CA LYS A 11 11.98 -9.53 16.88
C LYS A 11 13.15 -8.93 17.68
N SER A 12 14.37 -8.97 17.13
CA SER A 12 15.57 -8.46 17.80
C SER A 12 15.62 -6.93 17.87
N ASN A 13 14.95 -6.23 16.96
CA ASN A 13 14.99 -4.77 16.82
C ASN A 13 13.58 -4.15 16.90
N TYR A 14 12.72 -4.69 17.77
CA TYR A 14 11.31 -4.33 17.78
C TYR A 14 11.06 -2.86 18.12
N ASP A 15 11.90 -2.23 18.95
CA ASP A 15 11.78 -0.80 19.24
C ASP A 15 11.99 0.06 17.99
N THR A 16 12.93 -0.33 17.11
CA THR A 16 13.11 0.34 15.81
C THR A 16 11.92 0.11 14.90
N TYR A 17 11.37 -1.11 14.88
CA TYR A 17 10.15 -1.42 14.14
C TYR A 17 8.95 -0.59 14.63
N LYS A 18 8.80 -0.44 15.94
CA LYS A 18 7.73 0.34 16.56
C LYS A 18 7.82 1.81 16.14
N VAL A 19 9.01 2.41 16.20
CA VAL A 19 9.24 3.77 15.69
C VAL A 19 8.88 3.87 14.21
N LEU A 20 9.27 2.88 13.39
CA LEU A 20 8.99 2.85 11.96
C LEU A 20 7.49 2.80 11.63
N VAL A 21 6.70 2.05 12.40
CA VAL A 21 5.25 1.92 12.21
C VAL A 21 4.51 3.14 12.73
N GLU A 22 4.82 3.60 13.94
CA GLU A 22 4.07 4.65 14.63
C GLU A 22 4.47 6.06 14.22
N GLY A 23 5.72 6.27 13.78
CA GLY A 23 6.22 7.59 13.42
C GLY A 23 5.63 8.15 12.12
N GLY A 24 5.64 9.46 11.95
CA GLY A 24 5.10 10.10 10.75
C GLY A 24 5.91 9.74 9.51
N LYS A 25 5.20 9.50 8.40
CA LYS A 25 5.80 9.18 7.09
C LYS A 25 5.23 10.09 6.01
N THR A 26 6.07 10.48 5.06
CA THR A 26 5.66 11.32 3.92
C THR A 26 5.96 10.60 2.61
N ILE A 27 4.93 10.37 1.78
CA ILE A 27 5.08 9.88 0.41
C ILE A 27 5.44 11.06 -0.49
N LEU A 28 6.56 10.95 -1.22
CA LEU A 28 7.17 12.10 -1.90
C LEU A 28 6.55 12.44 -3.26
N VAL A 29 5.75 11.53 -3.82
CA VAL A 29 5.19 11.63 -5.17
C VAL A 29 3.67 11.57 -5.10
N SER A 30 3.01 12.54 -5.73
CA SER A 30 1.57 12.56 -5.98
C SER A 30 1.32 13.34 -7.27
N PRO A 31 0.50 12.85 -8.22
CA PRO A 31 -0.20 11.57 -8.19
C PRO A 31 0.72 10.35 -8.34
N ILE A 32 0.31 9.21 -7.80
CA ILE A 32 0.98 7.91 -7.94
C ILE A 32 0.37 7.20 -9.15
N VAL A 33 1.06 7.27 -10.29
CA VAL A 33 0.63 6.62 -11.53
C VAL A 33 1.03 5.14 -11.52
N VAL A 34 0.05 4.24 -11.49
CA VAL A 34 0.25 2.77 -11.42
C VAL A 34 0.23 2.15 -12.82
N ASP A 35 1.39 2.17 -13.48
CA ASP A 35 1.55 1.86 -14.91
C ASP A 35 2.44 0.64 -15.20
N GLN A 36 3.32 0.24 -14.29
CA GLN A 36 4.31 -0.80 -14.56
C GLN A 36 3.73 -2.20 -14.37
N THR A 37 3.83 -3.06 -15.38
CA THR A 37 3.44 -4.47 -15.22
C THR A 37 4.51 -5.20 -14.41
N LYS A 38 4.09 -5.89 -13.35
CA LYS A 38 5.01 -6.63 -12.49
C LYS A 38 5.64 -7.80 -13.25
N SER A 39 6.98 -7.88 -13.23
CA SER A 39 7.74 -8.84 -14.05
C SER A 39 7.37 -10.30 -13.82
N ASN A 40 7.09 -10.68 -12.56
CA ASN A 40 6.73 -12.04 -12.17
C ASN A 40 5.22 -12.31 -12.12
N HIS A 41 4.37 -11.29 -12.28
CA HIS A 41 2.91 -11.42 -12.28
C HIS A 41 2.29 -10.46 -13.29
N LYS A 42 2.10 -10.94 -14.53
CA LYS A 42 1.63 -10.12 -15.66
C LYS A 42 0.25 -9.49 -15.48
N THR A 43 -0.55 -10.01 -14.55
CA THR A 43 -1.88 -9.48 -14.22
C THR A 43 -1.86 -8.41 -13.14
N ILE A 44 -0.69 -8.03 -12.62
CA ILE A 44 -0.54 -7.02 -11.56
C ILE A 44 0.21 -5.82 -12.14
N LYS A 45 -0.40 -4.64 -12.01
CA LYS A 45 0.30 -3.37 -12.15
C LYS A 45 0.89 -2.96 -10.80
N GLU A 46 2.06 -2.38 -10.81
CA GLU A 46 2.81 -1.98 -9.62
C GLU A 46 3.43 -0.59 -9.83
N LYS A 47 3.47 0.19 -8.76
CA LYS A 47 4.31 1.38 -8.67
C LYS A 47 5.03 1.38 -7.33
N VAL A 48 6.32 1.67 -7.37
CA VAL A 48 7.13 1.94 -6.19
C VAL A 48 7.47 3.43 -6.20
N VAL A 49 7.15 4.13 -5.12
CA VAL A 49 7.51 5.53 -4.92
C VAL A 49 8.29 5.68 -3.62
N GLN A 50 9.12 6.72 -3.55
CA GLN A 50 9.88 7.03 -2.34
C GLN A 50 8.97 7.61 -1.27
N ALA A 51 9.25 7.24 -0.03
CA ALA A 51 8.70 7.83 1.17
C ALA A 51 9.82 8.13 2.17
N LYS A 52 9.57 9.05 3.10
CA LYS A 52 10.50 9.41 4.18
C LYS A 52 9.86 9.23 5.53
N HIS A 53 10.65 8.85 6.51
CA HIS A 53 10.25 8.89 7.91
C HIS A 53 10.62 10.25 8.52
N GLU A 54 9.81 10.80 9.41
CA GLU A 54 10.09 12.10 10.04
C GLU A 54 11.31 12.07 10.96
N SER A 55 11.60 10.92 11.58
CA SER A 55 12.69 10.77 12.57
C SER A 55 13.78 9.76 12.21
N LEU A 56 13.68 9.07 11.07
CA LEU A 56 14.68 8.08 10.64
C LEU A 56 15.29 8.53 9.32
N GLU A 57 16.62 8.54 9.24
CA GLU A 57 17.38 8.84 8.01
C GLU A 57 17.35 7.69 6.98
N LYS A 58 16.44 6.73 7.14
CA LYS A 58 16.33 5.56 6.26
C LYS A 58 15.32 5.84 5.15
N ASP A 59 15.68 5.51 3.92
CA ASP A 59 14.76 5.56 2.79
C ASP A 59 13.64 4.53 2.97
N LEU A 60 12.40 4.99 2.72
CA LEU A 60 11.22 4.15 2.69
C LEU A 60 10.70 4.02 1.26
N GLU A 61 10.08 2.89 0.98
CA GLU A 61 9.37 2.64 -0.26
C GLU A 61 7.89 2.47 0.06
N PHE A 62 7.05 3.22 -0.65
CA PHE A 62 5.62 2.98 -0.71
C PHE A 62 5.29 2.28 -2.02
N VAL A 63 4.59 1.15 -1.93
CA VAL A 63 4.26 0.29 -3.07
C VAL A 63 2.76 0.20 -3.21
N VAL A 64 2.27 0.52 -4.40
CA VAL A 64 0.88 0.31 -4.81
C VAL A 64 0.87 -0.84 -5.82
N GLN A 65 0.03 -1.84 -5.59
CA GLN A 65 -0.23 -2.93 -6.54
C GLN A 65 -1.71 -3.00 -6.85
N ILE A 66 -2.10 -3.14 -8.11
CA ILE A 66 -3.49 -3.25 -8.54
C ILE A 66 -3.58 -4.37 -9.57
N LYS A 67 -4.56 -5.27 -9.42
CA LYS A 67 -4.81 -6.33 -10.37
C LYS A 67 -5.50 -5.75 -11.61
N ALA A 68 -4.98 -6.06 -12.79
CA ALA A 68 -5.35 -5.40 -14.03
C ALA A 68 -6.77 -5.73 -14.52
N ASP A 69 -7.26 -6.94 -14.21
CA ASP A 69 -8.60 -7.42 -14.54
C ASP A 69 -9.61 -7.24 -13.40
N ASP A 70 -9.16 -6.80 -12.22
CA ASP A 70 -9.99 -6.56 -11.04
C ASP A 70 -9.40 -5.40 -10.22
N PRO A 71 -9.81 -4.15 -10.50
CA PRO A 71 -9.31 -2.98 -9.78
C PRO A 71 -9.65 -2.96 -8.29
N THR A 72 -10.57 -3.81 -7.82
CA THR A 72 -10.90 -3.96 -6.39
C THR A 72 -9.87 -4.83 -5.66
N ASP A 73 -9.03 -5.58 -6.38
CA ASP A 73 -7.88 -6.31 -5.83
C ASP A 73 -6.60 -5.47 -5.94
N PHE A 74 -6.38 -4.66 -4.92
CA PHE A 74 -5.20 -3.84 -4.74
C PHE A 74 -4.53 -4.01 -3.38
N LYS A 75 -3.26 -3.59 -3.30
CA LYS A 75 -2.43 -3.68 -2.10
C LYS A 75 -1.64 -2.40 -1.91
N PHE A 76 -1.54 -1.96 -0.67
CA PHE A 76 -0.63 -0.89 -0.25
C PHE A 76 0.43 -1.47 0.67
N LYS A 77 1.69 -1.12 0.45
CA LYS A 77 2.80 -1.69 1.24
C LYS A 77 3.84 -0.63 1.54
N LEU A 78 4.31 -0.60 2.77
CA LEU A 78 5.48 0.17 3.17
C LEU A 78 6.66 -0.75 3.44
N LYS A 79 7.83 -0.36 2.97
CA LYS A 79 9.08 -1.10 3.14
C LYS A 79 10.20 -0.16 3.55
N CYS A 80 11.11 -0.66 4.38
CA CYS A 80 12.36 0.02 4.73
C CYS A 80 13.50 -0.94 4.40
N PRO A 81 14.03 -0.93 3.17
CA PRO A 81 15.04 -1.89 2.72
C PRO A 81 16.30 -1.92 3.59
N ALA A 82 16.68 -0.77 4.16
CA ALA A 82 17.82 -0.65 5.07
C ALA A 82 17.57 -1.27 6.45
N PHE A 83 16.33 -1.61 6.80
CA PHE A 83 15.98 -2.28 8.04
C PHE A 83 15.69 -3.76 7.82
N ASP A 84 14.76 -4.09 6.92
CA ASP A 84 14.38 -5.47 6.62
C ASP A 84 13.86 -5.58 5.17
N ASN A 85 14.00 -6.75 4.55
CA ASN A 85 13.48 -6.98 3.21
C ASN A 85 11.94 -7.16 3.16
N SER A 86 11.30 -7.34 4.30
CA SER A 86 9.85 -7.50 4.42
C SER A 86 9.12 -6.16 4.33
N TYR A 87 7.86 -6.19 3.91
CA TYR A 87 6.96 -5.04 4.06
C TYR A 87 6.60 -4.92 5.54
N PHE A 88 7.01 -3.83 6.20
CA PHE A 88 6.80 -3.66 7.64
C PHE A 88 5.35 -3.34 7.99
N PHE A 89 4.61 -2.83 7.00
CA PHE A 89 3.19 -2.53 7.09
C PHE A 89 2.53 -2.74 5.73
N ARG A 90 1.40 -3.45 5.67
CA ARG A 90 0.68 -3.76 4.42
C ARG A 90 -0.82 -3.73 4.61
N TYR A 91 -1.54 -3.37 3.56
CA TYR A 91 -2.97 -3.58 3.41
C TYR A 91 -3.25 -4.45 2.18
N ASP A 92 -4.15 -5.42 2.32
CA ASP A 92 -4.68 -6.26 1.25
C ASP A 92 -6.20 -6.04 1.19
N SER A 93 -6.70 -5.52 0.07
CA SER A 93 -8.14 -5.25 -0.16
C SER A 93 -8.94 -6.53 -0.42
N ALA A 94 -8.39 -7.42 -1.25
CA ALA A 94 -9.02 -8.67 -1.66
C ALA A 94 -8.05 -9.87 -1.60
N GLY A 95 -8.60 -11.06 -1.83
CA GLY A 95 -7.86 -12.31 -1.94
C GLY A 95 -7.99 -13.23 -0.73
N ALA A 96 -6.89 -13.91 -0.37
CA ALA A 96 -6.93 -14.98 0.62
C ALA A 96 -7.10 -14.43 2.04
N CYS A 97 -7.91 -15.14 2.81
CA CYS A 97 -8.02 -14.93 4.24
C CYS A 97 -6.71 -15.33 4.96
N HIS A 98 -6.26 -14.51 5.90
CA HIS A 98 -5.12 -14.84 6.75
C HIS A 98 -5.56 -15.55 8.03
N ARG A 99 -4.72 -16.46 8.53
CA ARG A 99 -4.93 -17.10 9.83
C ARG A 99 -3.79 -16.76 10.78
N ASN A 100 -4.07 -16.00 11.82
CA ASN A 100 -3.14 -15.69 12.90
C ASN A 100 -3.00 -16.92 13.82
N SER A 101 -2.18 -17.87 13.39
CA SER A 101 -1.92 -19.11 14.13
C SER A 101 -1.00 -18.84 15.31
N GLY A 102 -1.16 -19.58 16.41
CA GLY A 102 -0.27 -19.48 17.57
C GLY A 102 -0.53 -18.27 18.47
N LEU A 103 -1.57 -17.48 18.19
CA LEU A 103 -2.11 -16.51 19.13
C LEU A 103 -2.99 -17.21 20.18
N ASP A 104 -2.97 -16.72 21.41
CA ASP A 104 -3.87 -17.14 22.49
C ASP A 104 -5.26 -16.50 22.32
N VAL A 105 -5.89 -16.77 21.17
CA VAL A 105 -7.24 -16.31 20.82
C VAL A 105 -8.06 -17.48 20.26
N PRO A 106 -9.40 -17.47 20.45
CA PRO A 106 -10.30 -18.48 19.91
C PRO A 106 -10.10 -18.75 18.40
N ILE A 107 -10.25 -20.02 17.97
CA ILE A 107 -9.97 -20.46 16.59
C ILE A 107 -10.79 -19.67 15.55
N ASP A 108 -12.04 -19.39 15.87
CA ASP A 108 -12.96 -18.58 15.06
C ASP A 108 -12.49 -17.13 14.92
N GLN A 109 -11.71 -16.63 15.87
CA GLN A 109 -11.11 -15.28 15.86
C GLN A 109 -9.71 -15.24 15.24
N GLN A 110 -9.08 -16.39 15.02
CA GLN A 110 -7.76 -16.45 14.34
C GLN A 110 -7.87 -16.15 12.85
N ARG A 111 -9.07 -16.25 12.27
CA ARG A 111 -9.31 -16.09 10.83
C ARG A 111 -9.67 -14.65 10.50
N VAL A 112 -8.86 -13.98 9.68
CA VAL A 112 -9.03 -12.58 9.28
C VAL A 112 -9.25 -12.50 7.76
N PRO A 113 -10.50 -12.35 7.28
CA PRO A 113 -10.77 -12.20 5.85
C PRO A 113 -10.31 -10.83 5.35
N THR A 114 -10.06 -10.73 4.05
CA THR A 114 -9.86 -9.42 3.40
C THR A 114 -11.16 -8.61 3.39
N PRO A 115 -11.10 -7.27 3.34
CA PRO A 115 -9.90 -6.44 3.47
C PRO A 115 -9.27 -6.50 4.87
N HIS A 116 -7.93 -6.42 4.96
CA HIS A 116 -7.21 -6.38 6.24
C HIS A 116 -5.81 -5.77 6.14
N PHE A 117 -5.28 -5.33 7.27
CA PHE A 117 -3.92 -4.87 7.44
C PHE A 117 -3.01 -5.98 7.97
N HIS A 118 -1.70 -5.84 7.74
CA HIS A 118 -0.64 -6.67 8.27
C HIS A 118 0.38 -5.83 9.02
N LYS A 119 0.81 -6.34 10.17
CA LYS A 119 1.92 -5.80 10.96
C LYS A 119 2.63 -6.92 11.71
N PHE A 120 3.78 -6.62 12.31
CA PHE A 120 4.53 -7.56 13.12
C PHE A 120 4.28 -7.34 14.61
N MET A 121 4.28 -8.43 15.37
CA MET A 121 4.30 -8.40 16.83
C MET A 121 5.74 -8.37 17.36
N GLN A 122 5.89 -8.09 18.66
CA GLN A 122 7.20 -8.08 19.34
C GLN A 122 7.92 -9.43 19.24
N THR A 123 7.17 -10.52 19.20
CA THR A 123 7.66 -11.88 19.05
C THR A 123 8.11 -12.22 17.62
N GLY A 124 7.87 -11.33 16.65
CA GLY A 124 8.35 -11.38 15.27
C GLY A 124 7.37 -12.05 14.28
N GLU A 125 6.21 -12.51 14.72
CA GLU A 125 5.13 -13.00 13.86
C GLU A 125 4.49 -11.83 13.10
N GLU A 126 4.22 -12.02 11.81
CA GLU A 126 3.29 -11.17 11.06
C GLU A 126 1.85 -11.59 11.40
N ILE A 127 1.01 -10.62 11.72
CA ILE A 127 -0.41 -10.81 11.99
C ILE A 127 -1.25 -9.97 11.04
N ALA A 128 -2.42 -10.50 10.67
CA ALA A 128 -3.44 -9.75 9.97
C ALA A 128 -4.47 -9.18 10.97
N TYR A 129 -5.06 -8.02 10.70
CA TYR A 129 -6.12 -7.47 11.53
C TYR A 129 -7.06 -6.53 10.74
N LYS A 130 -8.27 -6.34 11.27
CA LYS A 130 -9.25 -5.37 10.77
C LYS A 130 -9.31 -4.17 11.71
N THR A 131 -9.28 -2.97 11.15
CA THR A 131 -9.65 -1.73 11.86
C THR A 131 -11.15 -1.74 12.13
N GLU A 132 -11.65 -0.86 13.01
CA GLU A 132 -13.09 -0.75 13.27
C GLU A 132 -13.88 -0.41 12.01
N VAL A 133 -13.29 0.41 11.12
CA VAL A 133 -13.89 0.77 9.82
C VAL A 133 -14.10 -0.48 8.96
N LEU A 134 -13.15 -1.41 8.92
CA LEU A 134 -13.23 -2.65 8.13
C LEU A 134 -14.13 -3.74 8.74
N LYS A 135 -14.62 -3.53 9.96
CA LYS A 135 -15.61 -4.41 10.61
C LYS A 135 -17.04 -4.02 10.22
N ASP A 136 -17.28 -2.77 9.84
CA ASP A 136 -18.53 -2.34 9.25
C ASP A 136 -18.55 -2.71 7.76
N GLN A 137 -19.56 -3.47 7.35
CA GLN A 137 -19.65 -3.98 5.98
C GLN A 137 -19.82 -2.84 4.94
N LYS A 138 -20.63 -1.83 5.24
CA LYS A 138 -20.88 -0.73 4.29
C LYS A 138 -19.64 0.12 4.11
N GLN A 139 -18.90 0.35 5.19
CA GLN A 139 -17.63 1.08 5.13
C GLN A 139 -16.57 0.25 4.38
N ALA A 140 -16.52 -1.06 4.60
CA ALA A 140 -15.60 -1.94 3.87
C ALA A 140 -15.87 -1.93 2.35
N GLU A 141 -17.15 -1.93 1.93
CA GLU A 141 -17.55 -1.83 0.52
C GLU A 141 -17.10 -0.50 -0.12
N VAL A 142 -17.17 0.62 0.61
CA VAL A 142 -16.64 1.93 0.14
C VAL A 142 -15.12 1.88 -0.08
N LEU A 143 -14.40 1.10 0.74
CA LEU A 143 -12.95 0.95 0.66
C LEU A 143 -12.49 -0.06 -0.41
N GLU A 144 -13.41 -0.58 -1.24
CA GLU A 144 -13.07 -1.27 -2.49
C GLU A 144 -12.61 -0.29 -3.59
N ASP A 145 -12.89 1.00 -3.44
CA ASP A 145 -12.29 2.05 -4.29
C ASP A 145 -10.89 2.40 -3.78
N VAL A 146 -9.88 2.13 -4.61
CA VAL A 146 -8.46 2.42 -4.32
C VAL A 146 -8.22 3.89 -3.96
N SER A 147 -8.97 4.82 -4.57
CA SER A 147 -8.84 6.26 -4.38
C SER A 147 -9.38 6.72 -3.01
N LEU A 148 -10.35 6.00 -2.47
CA LEU A 148 -10.88 6.23 -1.12
C LEU A 148 -10.05 5.48 -0.08
N CYS A 149 -9.62 4.27 -0.40
CA CYS A 149 -8.90 3.41 0.53
C CYS A 149 -7.51 3.95 0.91
N ILE A 150 -6.85 4.72 0.04
CA ILE A 150 -5.54 5.29 0.35
C ILE A 150 -5.60 6.24 1.56
N ALA A 151 -6.69 6.99 1.74
CA ALA A 151 -6.89 7.82 2.92
C ALA A 151 -6.96 6.98 4.22
N HIS A 152 -7.66 5.84 4.16
CA HIS A 152 -7.75 4.91 5.29
C HIS A 152 -6.38 4.30 5.62
N PHE A 153 -5.61 3.91 4.60
CA PHE A 153 -4.25 3.41 4.77
C PHE A 153 -3.32 4.46 5.37
N CYS A 154 -3.38 5.70 4.88
CA CYS A 154 -2.62 6.84 5.38
C CYS A 154 -2.89 7.09 6.87
N THR A 155 -4.16 7.07 7.27
CA THR A 155 -4.57 7.23 8.67
C THR A 155 -3.98 6.12 9.56
N GLU A 156 -4.16 4.86 9.18
CA GLU A 156 -3.72 3.72 9.99
C GLU A 156 -2.18 3.61 10.05
N SER A 157 -1.49 4.00 8.98
CA SER A 157 -0.01 3.92 8.89
C SER A 157 0.72 5.17 9.38
N ASN A 158 0.00 6.23 9.78
CA ASN A 158 0.54 7.56 10.06
C ASN A 158 1.38 8.09 8.88
N THR A 159 0.83 8.00 7.68
CA THR A 159 1.47 8.42 6.42
C THR A 159 0.67 9.56 5.79
N LYS A 160 1.35 10.56 5.23
CA LYS A 160 0.76 11.66 4.47
C LYS A 160 1.40 11.83 3.09
N GLY A 161 0.73 12.51 2.17
CA GLY A 161 1.36 12.99 0.94
C GLY A 161 2.23 14.22 1.17
N ASN A 162 3.16 14.48 0.25
CA ASN A 162 4.07 15.63 0.36
C ASN A 162 3.38 16.98 0.10
N SER A 163 2.46 17.04 -0.86
CA SER A 163 1.73 18.25 -1.26
C SER A 163 0.29 18.33 -0.73
N ALA A 164 -0.29 17.18 -0.37
CA ALA A 164 -1.62 17.04 0.20
C ALA A 164 -1.59 15.96 1.29
N ASP A 165 -2.50 16.03 2.27
CA ASP A 165 -2.53 15.07 3.38
C ASP A 165 -2.68 13.62 2.89
N THR A 166 -3.45 13.38 1.83
CA THR A 166 -3.61 12.08 1.19
C THR A 166 -3.06 12.12 -0.24
N PRO A 167 -2.18 11.18 -0.64
CA PRO A 167 -1.71 11.09 -2.02
C PRO A 167 -2.81 10.59 -2.95
N GLU A 168 -2.80 11.07 -4.20
CA GLU A 168 -3.71 10.62 -5.26
C GLU A 168 -3.15 9.38 -5.97
N ILE A 169 -4.02 8.45 -6.36
CA ILE A 169 -3.64 7.25 -7.11
C ILE A 169 -4.31 7.30 -8.48
N GLU A 170 -3.50 7.24 -9.53
CA GLU A 170 -3.98 7.18 -10.90
C GLU A 170 -3.75 5.78 -11.48
N VAL A 171 -4.86 5.12 -11.84
CA VAL A 171 -4.82 3.81 -12.52
C VAL A 171 -4.92 4.05 -14.02
N GLN A 172 -3.79 4.02 -14.73
CA GLN A 172 -3.84 4.10 -16.19
C GLN A 172 -4.35 2.79 -16.79
N SER A 173 -5.41 2.85 -17.59
CA SER A 173 -5.81 1.74 -18.45
C SER A 173 -4.75 1.46 -19.52
N PRO A 174 -4.47 0.21 -19.90
CA PRO A 174 -3.61 -0.07 -21.05
C PRO A 174 -4.17 0.62 -22.30
N GLY A 175 -3.36 1.44 -22.97
CA GLY A 175 -3.71 2.09 -24.24
C GLY A 175 -4.13 3.56 -24.16
N THR A 176 -4.17 4.16 -22.97
CA THR A 176 -4.38 5.61 -22.85
C THR A 176 -3.05 6.33 -23.08
N LEU A 177 -2.85 6.88 -24.28
CA LEU A 177 -1.81 7.89 -24.48
C LEU A 177 -2.18 9.11 -23.62
N PRO A 178 -1.25 9.71 -22.86
CA PRO A 178 -1.50 11.03 -22.31
C PRO A 178 -1.74 11.94 -23.51
N PHE A 179 -2.95 12.46 -23.66
CA PHE A 179 -3.21 13.54 -24.59
C PHE A 179 -2.40 14.74 -24.09
N VAL A 180 -1.15 14.85 -24.52
CA VAL A 180 -0.42 16.10 -24.44
C VAL A 180 -1.10 16.99 -25.47
N TYR A 181 -1.95 17.89 -24.98
CA TYR A 181 -2.43 19.00 -25.78
C TYR A 181 -1.21 19.89 -26.02
N GLU A 182 -0.43 19.61 -27.08
CA GLU A 182 0.66 20.47 -27.51
C GLU A 182 0.08 21.74 -28.11
N SER A 183 -0.42 22.63 -27.25
CA SER A 183 -0.81 24.02 -27.55
C SER A 183 -1.86 24.25 -28.64
N ASP A 184 -2.72 25.27 -28.46
CA ASP A 184 -3.66 25.75 -29.49
C ASP A 184 -2.94 26.49 -30.64
N ILE A 185 -1.77 26.02 -31.07
CA ILE A 185 -1.08 26.58 -32.23
C ILE A 185 -1.60 25.84 -33.45
N ASP A 186 -2.48 26.49 -34.20
CA ASP A 186 -2.87 26.05 -35.54
C ASP A 186 -1.60 25.77 -36.36
N PRO A 187 -1.38 24.54 -36.88
CA PRO A 187 -0.21 24.21 -37.69
C PRO A 187 -0.14 25.01 -38.99
N LEU A 188 -1.21 25.72 -39.37
CA LEU A 188 -1.26 26.65 -40.51
C LEU A 188 -0.99 28.11 -40.11
N SER A 189 -0.75 28.39 -38.84
CA SER A 189 -0.30 29.69 -38.35
C SER A 189 0.96 30.14 -39.11
N GLY A 190 0.83 31.17 -39.94
CA GLY A 190 1.93 31.77 -40.69
C GLY A 190 2.07 31.33 -42.16
N ILE A 191 1.16 30.50 -42.69
CA ILE A 191 1.11 30.19 -44.13
C ILE A 191 0.12 31.14 -44.81
N ASN A 192 0.62 32.05 -45.65
CA ASN A 192 -0.22 32.87 -46.54
C ASN A 192 -0.43 32.12 -47.86
N PHE A 193 -1.70 31.91 -48.24
CA PHE A 193 -2.11 31.38 -49.55
C PHE A 193 -2.23 32.49 -50.59
#